data_AF-A0A2D8LIF0-F1
#
_entry.id   AF-A0A2D8LIF0-F1
#
_cell.length_a   1.000
_cell.length_b   1.000
_cell.length_c   1.000
_cell.angle_alpha   90.00
_cell.angle_beta   90.00
_cell.angle_gamma   90.00
#
_symmetry.space_group_name_H-M   'P 1'
#
loop_
_entity.id
_entity.type
_entity.pdbx_description
1 polymer ?
#
loop_
_entity_poly.entity_id
_entity_poly.type
_entity_poly.pdbx_seq_one_letter_code
_entity_poly.pdbx_strand_id
1 'polypeptide(L)'
;MNIMKRFIYFVGVILFTISAMGQTKQNPEVPAPIIFIYDASGSMWGQMEGKTKQEIAASVLATSIDNFAENQQIGLVAYGHRKKGDCTDVETLLPLTNTSKSDVTTAVKNIKPLGKTPLAFSAEKVIDQLRKSKERATIVLITDGIESCDGNICDVVTAAKKEGIDFKLHIVGFGLKKGETAQLKCAAKAGDGNYYDAADASGLGDAMTLVASETVDKPMGNHGIYATMNGKPIDAHVTVYKAGTENRAGHSRTYRDTSYVYLPQETYDLVVRPLENSKVAPITLKGVKTSNDERTYSIVSFDGGKFAITTTNNGKGWDSTLKIKDANGKVVNGARTYGKTKEIELNAGTYSIYIQALVMKGMHTTTTIKDQVVIGNQTTNVSYNFETGTAIIGSTLNGEPADAGIKIKDAATGEQVYGGRTYKKDREVLLNPGKYNVTLVEVGVYNSSAKSAQFSMEIKAGETVKVTKEIK
;
A
#
# COMPACT_ATOMS: atom_id res chain seq x y z
N MET A 1 80.52 -35.12 -41.71
CA MET A 1 81.00 -34.03 -40.85
C MET A 1 80.22 -32.77 -41.22
N ASN A 2 79.39 -32.28 -40.30
CA ASN A 2 78.69 -30.97 -40.20
C ASN A 2 77.87 -30.50 -41.41
N ILE A 3 76.53 -30.56 -41.38
CA ILE A 3 75.58 -29.59 -40.76
C ILE A 3 75.74 -28.18 -41.33
N MET A 4 74.81 -27.72 -42.19
CA MET A 4 73.70 -26.79 -41.81
C MET A 4 72.95 -26.21 -43.04
N LYS A 5 71.64 -26.51 -43.09
CA LYS A 5 70.43 -25.73 -43.50
C LYS A 5 70.52 -24.62 -44.58
N ARG A 6 69.55 -24.61 -45.51
CA ARG A 6 68.49 -23.56 -45.72
C ARG A 6 67.62 -23.93 -46.95
N PHE A 7 66.32 -24.18 -46.78
CA PHE A 7 65.13 -23.32 -47.03
C PHE A 7 64.32 -23.80 -48.26
N ILE A 8 63.14 -24.39 -48.03
CA ILE A 8 62.09 -24.58 -49.05
C ILE A 8 60.77 -24.10 -48.44
N TYR A 9 60.10 -23.23 -49.18
CA TYR A 9 58.76 -22.69 -48.92
C TYR A 9 57.70 -23.79 -48.94
N PHE A 10 56.79 -23.82 -47.96
CA PHE A 10 55.58 -24.63 -48.00
C PHE A 10 54.35 -23.75 -47.78
N VAL A 11 53.49 -23.68 -48.80
CA VAL A 11 52.18 -23.04 -48.77
C VAL A 11 51.23 -24.00 -48.04
N GLY A 12 50.76 -23.61 -46.85
CA GLY A 12 49.78 -24.36 -46.07
C GLY A 12 48.37 -23.80 -46.25
N VAL A 13 47.51 -24.56 -46.94
CA VAL A 13 46.07 -24.33 -47.02
C VAL A 13 45.43 -24.77 -45.70
N ILE A 14 44.90 -23.82 -44.92
CA ILE A 14 44.19 -24.08 -43.67
C ILE A 14 42.71 -24.35 -44.00
N LEU A 15 42.31 -25.62 -43.89
CA LEU A 15 40.90 -26.03 -43.86
C LEU A 15 40.28 -25.61 -42.52
N PHE A 16 39.34 -24.67 -42.55
CA PHE A 16 38.55 -24.26 -41.38
C PHE A 16 37.40 -25.26 -41.20
N THR A 17 37.52 -26.19 -40.25
CA THR A 17 36.41 -27.06 -39.84
C THR A 17 35.46 -26.27 -38.96
N ILE A 18 34.29 -25.90 -39.49
CA ILE A 18 33.20 -25.32 -38.71
C ILE A 18 32.55 -26.44 -37.91
N SER A 19 32.92 -26.60 -36.64
CA SER A 19 32.14 -27.39 -35.70
C SER A 19 30.82 -26.66 -35.45
N ALA A 20 29.74 -27.18 -36.03
CA ALA A 20 28.38 -26.77 -35.69
C ALA A 20 28.13 -27.11 -34.22
N MET A 21 28.29 -26.13 -33.33
CA MET A 21 27.73 -26.19 -31.98
C MET A 21 26.21 -26.21 -32.15
N GLY A 22 25.63 -27.40 -32.01
CA GLY A 22 24.19 -27.57 -31.89
C GLY A 22 23.72 -26.78 -30.67
N GLN A 23 23.03 -25.67 -30.91
CA GLN A 23 22.25 -25.00 -29.88
C GLN A 23 21.11 -25.95 -29.50
N THR A 24 21.27 -26.66 -28.39
CA THR A 24 20.15 -27.27 -27.70
C THR A 24 19.21 -26.13 -27.30
N LYS A 25 18.15 -25.91 -28.07
CA LYS A 25 16.99 -25.15 -27.59
C LYS A 25 16.53 -25.85 -26.31
N GLN A 26 16.74 -25.23 -25.15
CA GLN A 26 16.03 -25.62 -23.94
C GLN A 26 14.54 -25.56 -24.27
N ASN A 27 13.91 -26.73 -24.32
CA ASN A 27 12.46 -26.83 -24.34
C ASN A 27 11.97 -26.13 -23.06
N PRO A 28 11.02 -25.18 -23.13
CA PRO A 28 10.54 -24.53 -21.92
C PRO A 28 10.07 -25.60 -20.94
N GLU A 29 10.67 -25.61 -19.75
CA GLU A 29 10.36 -26.55 -18.68
C GLU A 29 8.86 -26.43 -18.38
N VAL A 30 8.12 -27.54 -18.49
CA VAL A 30 6.70 -27.56 -18.16
C VAL A 30 6.59 -27.36 -16.65
N PRO A 31 5.93 -26.29 -16.17
CA PRO A 31 5.78 -26.07 -14.73
C PRO A 31 5.08 -27.25 -14.08
N ALA A 32 5.38 -27.53 -12.81
CA ALA A 32 4.66 -28.54 -12.06
C ALA A 32 3.15 -28.22 -12.05
N PRO A 33 2.29 -29.24 -12.13
CA PRO A 33 0.86 -29.03 -12.18
C PRO A 33 0.30 -28.37 -10.91
N ILE A 34 -0.80 -27.64 -11.09
CA ILE A 34 -1.57 -27.02 -10.00
C ILE A 34 -2.90 -27.77 -9.86
N ILE A 35 -3.25 -28.19 -8.65
CA ILE A 35 -4.51 -28.89 -8.36
C ILE A 35 -5.36 -28.01 -7.46
N PHE A 36 -6.53 -27.62 -7.94
CA PHE A 36 -7.51 -26.95 -7.11
C PHE A 36 -8.38 -27.97 -6.37
N ILE A 37 -8.50 -27.81 -5.05
CA ILE A 37 -9.57 -28.43 -4.26
C ILE A 37 -10.58 -27.32 -3.97
N TYR A 38 -11.78 -27.46 -4.54
CA TYR A 38 -12.78 -26.41 -4.57
C TYR A 38 -13.96 -26.75 -3.65
N ASP A 39 -14.24 -25.86 -2.71
CA ASP A 39 -15.40 -25.95 -1.83
C ASP A 39 -16.70 -25.68 -2.59
N ALA A 40 -17.56 -26.69 -2.59
CA ALA A 40 -18.93 -26.57 -3.06
C ALA A 40 -19.91 -27.10 -2.00
N SER A 41 -19.55 -26.96 -0.73
CA SER A 41 -20.47 -27.24 0.37
C SER A 41 -21.62 -26.24 0.40
N GLY A 42 -22.71 -26.59 1.09
CA GLY A 42 -23.92 -25.77 1.11
C GLY A 42 -23.72 -24.33 1.59
N SER A 43 -22.66 -24.03 2.38
CA SER A 43 -22.32 -22.68 2.85
C SER A 43 -21.94 -21.72 1.72
N MET A 44 -21.48 -22.23 0.58
CA MET A 44 -21.14 -21.43 -0.60
C MET A 44 -22.35 -20.73 -1.27
N TRP A 45 -23.58 -21.09 -0.88
CA TRP A 45 -24.79 -20.30 -1.21
C TRP A 45 -24.91 -19.00 -0.43
N GLY A 46 -24.12 -18.82 0.62
CA GLY A 46 -24.04 -17.60 1.39
C GLY A 46 -23.77 -16.38 0.51
N GLN A 47 -24.35 -15.24 0.88
CA GLN A 47 -24.23 -14.00 0.14
C GLN A 47 -23.00 -13.20 0.58
N MET A 48 -22.32 -12.61 -0.39
CA MET A 48 -21.20 -11.69 -0.23
C MET A 48 -21.25 -10.69 -1.38
N GLU A 49 -21.16 -9.39 -1.09
CA GLU A 49 -21.15 -8.33 -2.12
C GLU A 49 -22.34 -8.41 -3.12
N GLY A 50 -23.51 -8.88 -2.66
CA GLY A 50 -24.71 -9.01 -3.49
C GLY A 50 -24.71 -10.20 -4.47
N LYS A 51 -23.74 -11.11 -4.37
CA LYS A 51 -23.67 -12.38 -5.11
C LYS A 51 -23.48 -13.54 -4.15
N THR A 52 -23.68 -14.77 -4.63
CA THR A 52 -23.28 -15.95 -3.87
C THR A 52 -21.75 -16.04 -3.80
N LYS A 53 -21.23 -16.60 -2.70
CA LYS A 53 -19.81 -16.94 -2.58
C LYS A 53 -19.35 -17.82 -3.74
N GLN A 54 -20.19 -18.77 -4.18
CA GLN A 54 -19.92 -19.60 -5.35
C GLN A 54 -19.68 -18.79 -6.62
N GLU A 55 -20.56 -17.83 -6.94
CA GLU A 55 -20.38 -16.99 -8.14
C GLU A 55 -19.09 -16.17 -8.09
N ILE A 56 -18.75 -15.63 -6.91
CA ILE A 56 -17.51 -14.87 -6.72
C ILE A 56 -16.29 -15.77 -6.89
N ALA A 57 -16.23 -16.88 -6.16
CA ALA A 57 -15.09 -17.79 -6.19
C ALA A 57 -14.89 -18.39 -7.59
N ALA A 58 -15.97 -18.77 -8.27
CA ALA A 58 -15.93 -19.24 -9.65
C ALA A 58 -15.39 -18.19 -10.61
N SER A 59 -15.85 -16.93 -10.49
CA SER A 59 -15.39 -15.84 -11.32
C SER A 59 -13.90 -15.52 -11.07
N VAL A 60 -13.49 -15.44 -9.81
CA VAL A 60 -12.10 -15.11 -9.46
C VAL A 60 -11.16 -16.22 -9.88
N LEU A 61 -11.51 -17.49 -9.68
CA LEU A 61 -10.70 -18.61 -10.13
C LEU A 61 -10.55 -18.60 -11.67
N ALA A 62 -11.65 -18.41 -12.40
CA ALA A 62 -11.62 -18.33 -13.86
C ALA A 62 -10.70 -17.21 -14.38
N THR A 63 -10.77 -16.01 -13.79
CA THR A 63 -9.88 -14.91 -14.18
C THR A 63 -8.44 -15.12 -13.72
N SER A 64 -8.22 -15.80 -12.60
CA SER A 64 -6.87 -15.99 -12.05
C SER A 64 -6.03 -16.97 -12.87
N ILE A 65 -6.63 -18.06 -13.34
CA ILE A 65 -5.92 -19.08 -14.13
C ILE A 65 -5.49 -18.53 -15.50
N ASP A 66 -6.13 -17.48 -16.01
CA ASP A 66 -5.72 -16.82 -17.25
C ASP A 66 -4.29 -16.26 -17.14
N ASN A 67 -3.89 -15.82 -15.93
CA ASN A 67 -2.55 -15.30 -15.67
C ASN A 67 -1.47 -16.38 -15.50
N PHE A 68 -1.83 -17.66 -15.44
CA PHE A 68 -0.86 -18.76 -15.34
C PHE A 68 -0.18 -18.99 -16.69
N ALA A 69 0.97 -19.68 -16.69
CA ALA A 69 1.69 -20.03 -17.92
C ALA A 69 0.78 -20.75 -18.93
N GLU A 70 1.02 -20.55 -20.24
CA GLU A 70 0.19 -21.15 -21.29
C GLU A 70 0.16 -22.68 -21.25
N ASN A 71 1.29 -23.29 -20.88
CA ASN A 71 1.44 -24.74 -20.74
C ASN A 71 1.18 -25.26 -19.31
N GLN A 72 0.61 -24.43 -18.42
CA GLN A 72 0.31 -24.84 -17.05
C GLN A 72 -0.74 -25.95 -17.04
N GLN A 73 -0.41 -27.09 -16.44
CA GLN A 73 -1.35 -28.15 -16.15
C GLN A 73 -2.19 -27.80 -14.91
N ILE A 74 -3.52 -27.91 -15.01
CA ILE A 74 -4.48 -27.52 -13.98
C ILE A 74 -5.51 -28.63 -13.75
N GLY A 75 -5.41 -29.30 -12.62
CA GLY A 75 -6.41 -30.25 -12.11
C GLY A 75 -7.48 -29.56 -11.26
N LEU A 76 -8.68 -30.15 -11.21
CA LEU A 76 -9.80 -29.65 -10.41
C LEU A 76 -10.50 -30.80 -9.68
N VAL A 77 -10.52 -30.71 -8.36
CA VAL A 77 -11.30 -31.56 -7.46
C VAL A 77 -12.32 -30.68 -6.75
N ALA A 78 -13.57 -31.14 -6.66
CA ALA A 78 -14.62 -30.46 -5.92
C ALA A 78 -15.21 -31.38 -4.85
N TYR A 79 -15.66 -30.81 -3.73
CA TYR A 79 -16.38 -31.56 -2.72
C TYR A 79 -17.74 -30.94 -2.39
N GLY A 80 -18.67 -31.78 -1.96
CA GLY A 80 -20.00 -31.37 -1.50
C GLY A 80 -20.93 -30.87 -2.61
N HIS A 81 -20.68 -31.13 -3.89
CA HIS A 81 -21.53 -30.57 -4.96
C HIS A 81 -22.61 -31.54 -5.51
N ARG A 82 -22.70 -32.78 -5.02
CA ARG A 82 -23.61 -33.82 -5.59
C ARG A 82 -24.59 -34.37 -4.57
N LYS A 83 -24.19 -34.53 -3.30
CA LYS A 83 -25.01 -35.21 -2.28
C LYS A 83 -25.06 -34.45 -0.97
N LYS A 84 -26.28 -34.19 -0.49
CA LYS A 84 -26.50 -33.54 0.80
C LYS A 84 -26.11 -34.48 1.95
N GLY A 85 -25.28 -34.01 2.88
CA GLY A 85 -24.90 -34.75 4.09
C GLY A 85 -23.83 -35.83 3.91
N ASP A 86 -23.34 -36.06 2.69
CA ASP A 86 -22.37 -37.12 2.38
C ASP A 86 -20.93 -36.62 2.55
N CYS A 87 -20.21 -37.20 3.52
CA CYS A 87 -18.80 -36.89 3.79
C CYS A 87 -17.81 -37.52 2.81
N THR A 88 -18.30 -38.38 1.90
CA THR A 88 -17.51 -38.99 0.84
C THR A 88 -17.71 -38.30 -0.51
N ASP A 89 -18.50 -37.23 -0.57
CA ASP A 89 -18.79 -36.48 -1.79
C ASP A 89 -17.61 -35.63 -2.24
N VAL A 90 -16.63 -36.30 -2.85
CA VAL A 90 -15.46 -35.70 -3.51
C VAL A 90 -15.40 -36.21 -4.94
N GLU A 91 -15.18 -35.32 -5.90
CA GLU A 91 -15.11 -35.63 -7.32
C GLU A 91 -13.89 -34.97 -7.96
N THR A 92 -13.13 -35.73 -8.73
CA THR A 92 -12.16 -35.17 -9.67
C THR A 92 -12.89 -34.78 -10.95
N LEU A 93 -13.13 -33.48 -11.12
CA LEU A 93 -13.81 -32.92 -12.29
C LEU A 93 -12.86 -32.84 -13.49
N LEU A 94 -11.60 -32.47 -13.24
CA LEU A 94 -10.56 -32.41 -14.26
C LEU A 94 -9.30 -33.11 -13.76
N PRO A 95 -8.69 -33.99 -14.57
CA PRO A 95 -7.47 -34.69 -14.20
C PRO A 95 -6.29 -33.72 -14.14
N LEU A 96 -5.22 -34.15 -13.46
CA LEU A 96 -3.98 -33.39 -13.30
C LEU A 96 -3.37 -32.93 -14.63
N THR A 97 -3.52 -33.74 -15.67
CA THR A 97 -2.95 -33.53 -17.00
C THR A 97 -3.73 -32.53 -17.85
N ASN A 98 -4.82 -31.95 -17.34
CA ASN A 98 -5.61 -30.98 -18.09
C ASN A 98 -4.82 -29.69 -18.35
N THR A 99 -4.82 -29.24 -19.60
CA THR A 99 -4.18 -27.99 -20.06
C THR A 99 -5.20 -26.95 -20.52
N SER A 100 -6.49 -27.29 -20.56
CA SER A 100 -7.55 -26.39 -20.99
C SER A 100 -8.03 -25.50 -19.85
N LYS A 101 -7.66 -24.22 -19.88
CA LYS A 101 -8.18 -23.20 -18.95
C LYS A 101 -9.70 -22.99 -19.10
N SER A 102 -10.23 -23.15 -20.32
CA SER A 102 -11.67 -23.06 -20.58
C SER A 102 -12.44 -24.22 -19.93
N ASP A 103 -11.85 -25.40 -19.84
CA ASP A 103 -12.49 -26.55 -19.20
C ASP A 103 -12.57 -26.34 -17.69
N VAL A 104 -11.52 -25.78 -17.08
CA VAL A 104 -11.54 -25.37 -15.66
C VAL A 104 -12.65 -24.36 -15.41
N THR A 105 -12.72 -23.31 -16.24
CA THR A 105 -13.75 -22.28 -16.14
C THR A 105 -15.16 -22.87 -16.28
N THR A 106 -15.36 -23.79 -17.22
CA THR A 106 -16.65 -24.44 -17.47
C THR A 106 -17.04 -25.33 -16.31
N ALA A 107 -16.11 -26.15 -15.81
CA ALA A 107 -16.34 -27.05 -14.68
C ALA A 107 -16.76 -26.26 -13.44
N VAL A 108 -15.99 -25.23 -13.05
CA VAL A 108 -16.27 -24.46 -11.83
C VAL A 108 -17.62 -23.72 -11.91
N LYS A 109 -17.98 -23.16 -13.08
CA LYS A 109 -19.28 -22.49 -13.27
C LYS A 109 -20.47 -23.43 -13.18
N ASN A 110 -20.29 -24.71 -13.50
CA ASN A 110 -21.35 -25.72 -13.47
C ASN A 110 -21.52 -26.39 -12.10
N ILE A 111 -20.58 -26.18 -11.17
CA ILE A 111 -20.67 -26.67 -9.79
C ILE A 111 -21.85 -26.01 -9.07
N LYS A 112 -22.68 -26.84 -8.44
CA LYS A 112 -23.80 -26.40 -7.60
C LYS A 112 -23.53 -26.78 -6.15
N PRO A 113 -23.45 -25.81 -5.23
CA PRO A 113 -23.16 -26.15 -3.84
C PRO A 113 -24.30 -26.92 -3.17
N LEU A 114 -24.00 -27.93 -2.32
CA LEU A 114 -25.07 -28.76 -1.73
C LEU A 114 -24.75 -29.42 -0.37
N GLY A 115 -23.57 -29.97 -0.23
CA GLY A 115 -23.20 -31.01 0.73
C GLY A 115 -22.36 -30.48 1.89
N LYS A 116 -21.59 -31.40 2.50
CA LYS A 116 -20.69 -31.12 3.62
C LYS A 116 -19.30 -30.67 3.14
N THR A 117 -18.41 -30.38 4.09
CA THR A 117 -17.05 -29.86 3.89
C THR A 117 -15.99 -30.89 4.33
N PRO A 118 -15.79 -32.02 3.59
CA PRO A 118 -14.84 -33.08 3.94
C PRO A 118 -13.39 -32.72 3.54
N LEU A 119 -12.78 -31.78 4.27
CA LEU A 119 -11.46 -31.21 3.93
C LEU A 119 -10.35 -32.27 3.93
N ALA A 120 -10.27 -33.07 5.00
CA ALA A 120 -9.25 -34.09 5.18
C ALA A 120 -9.33 -35.16 4.07
N PHE A 121 -10.54 -35.64 3.79
CA PHE A 121 -10.78 -36.65 2.76
C PHE A 121 -10.51 -36.12 1.35
N SER A 122 -10.83 -34.84 1.09
CA SER A 122 -10.52 -34.20 -0.18
C SER A 122 -9.02 -34.06 -0.41
N ALA A 123 -8.28 -33.64 0.63
CA ALA A 123 -6.82 -33.58 0.58
C ALA A 123 -6.20 -34.97 0.40
N GLU A 124 -6.69 -35.98 1.13
CA GLU A 124 -6.26 -37.38 1.00
C GLU A 124 -6.44 -37.89 -0.43
N LYS A 125 -7.59 -37.63 -1.08
CA LYS A 125 -7.84 -38.04 -2.48
C LYS A 125 -6.82 -37.46 -3.45
N VAL A 126 -6.48 -36.18 -3.30
CA VAL A 126 -5.47 -35.53 -4.15
C VAL A 126 -4.07 -36.07 -3.85
N ILE A 127 -3.71 -36.19 -2.58
CA ILE A 127 -2.42 -36.74 -2.15
C ILE A 127 -2.25 -38.18 -2.63
N ASP A 128 -3.31 -39.00 -2.60
CA ASP A 128 -3.31 -40.36 -3.14
C ASP A 128 -3.04 -40.40 -4.64
N GLN A 129 -3.57 -39.43 -5.40
CA GLN A 129 -3.28 -39.30 -6.82
C GLN A 129 -1.80 -38.99 -7.05
N LEU A 130 -1.24 -38.03 -6.30
CA LEU A 130 0.17 -37.68 -6.35
C LEU A 130 1.08 -38.84 -5.91
N ARG A 131 0.69 -39.59 -4.88
CA ARG A 131 1.41 -40.78 -4.42
C ARG A 131 1.52 -41.83 -5.52
N LYS A 132 0.45 -42.01 -6.31
CA LYS A 132 0.39 -42.98 -7.42
C LYS A 132 1.16 -42.50 -8.64
N SER A 133 1.03 -41.24 -9.02
CA SER A 133 1.72 -40.68 -10.19
C SER A 133 3.20 -40.39 -9.94
N LYS A 134 3.59 -40.18 -8.67
CA LYS A 134 4.89 -39.66 -8.25
C LYS A 134 5.21 -38.28 -8.85
N GLU A 135 4.19 -37.54 -9.26
CA GLU A 135 4.34 -36.18 -9.76
C GLU A 135 4.45 -35.21 -8.59
N ARG A 136 5.31 -34.21 -8.74
CA ARG A 136 5.33 -33.06 -7.84
C ARG A 136 4.19 -32.11 -8.22
N ALA A 137 3.51 -31.49 -7.25
CA ALA A 137 2.40 -30.59 -7.56
C ALA A 137 2.20 -29.47 -6.53
N THR A 138 1.52 -28.40 -6.97
CA THR A 138 0.99 -27.37 -6.07
C THR A 138 -0.50 -27.64 -5.84
N ILE A 139 -0.92 -27.90 -4.61
CA ILE A 139 -2.33 -28.04 -4.23
C ILE A 139 -2.83 -26.69 -3.70
N VAL A 140 -3.99 -26.26 -4.18
CA VAL A 140 -4.65 -25.02 -3.77
C VAL A 140 -6.06 -25.35 -3.30
N LEU A 141 -6.27 -25.36 -1.99
CA LEU A 141 -7.58 -25.57 -1.39
C LEU A 141 -8.29 -24.23 -1.20
N ILE A 142 -9.44 -24.04 -1.82
CA ILE A 142 -10.31 -22.87 -1.63
C ILE A 142 -11.50 -23.32 -0.81
N THR A 143 -11.70 -22.74 0.39
CA THR A 143 -12.79 -23.15 1.30
C THR A 143 -13.43 -21.98 2.04
N ASP A 144 -14.76 -22.02 2.20
CA ASP A 144 -15.52 -21.05 2.97
C ASP A 144 -15.95 -21.54 4.36
N GLY A 145 -15.51 -22.75 4.73
CA GLY A 145 -15.88 -23.44 5.95
C GLY A 145 -14.70 -24.15 6.62
N ILE A 146 -15.02 -24.77 7.74
CA ILE A 146 -14.14 -25.71 8.44
C ILE A 146 -14.62 -27.14 8.21
N GLU A 147 -13.79 -28.11 8.59
CA GLU A 147 -14.13 -29.52 8.52
C GLU A 147 -15.47 -29.83 9.21
N SER A 148 -16.36 -30.56 8.53
CA SER A 148 -17.69 -30.96 9.05
C SER A 148 -17.96 -32.46 8.96
N CYS A 149 -16.89 -33.23 8.73
CA CYS A 149 -16.88 -34.68 8.52
C CYS A 149 -15.85 -35.40 9.41
N ASP A 150 -15.57 -34.84 10.58
CA ASP A 150 -14.72 -35.43 11.64
C ASP A 150 -13.28 -35.76 11.20
N GLY A 151 -12.81 -35.14 10.11
CA GLY A 151 -11.45 -35.28 9.58
C GLY A 151 -10.41 -34.39 10.26
N ASN A 152 -9.13 -34.69 10.02
CA ASN A 152 -8.05 -33.75 10.32
C ASN A 152 -7.10 -33.55 9.15
N ILE A 153 -7.29 -32.46 8.40
CA ILE A 153 -6.46 -32.14 7.24
C ILE A 153 -4.99 -31.89 7.62
N CYS A 154 -4.69 -31.38 8.82
CA CYS A 154 -3.30 -31.19 9.21
C CYS A 154 -2.58 -32.51 9.42
N ASP A 155 -3.26 -33.51 9.99
CA ASP A 155 -2.68 -34.85 10.19
C ASP A 155 -2.45 -35.54 8.85
N VAL A 156 -3.43 -35.46 7.93
CA VAL A 156 -3.32 -36.01 6.56
C VAL A 156 -2.11 -35.43 5.83
N VAL A 157 -1.98 -34.10 5.83
CA VAL A 157 -0.89 -33.40 5.14
C VAL A 157 0.46 -33.68 5.79
N THR A 158 0.51 -33.71 7.12
CA THR A 158 1.74 -34.03 7.87
C THR A 158 2.21 -35.46 7.59
N ALA A 159 1.30 -36.43 7.56
CA ALA A 159 1.62 -37.81 7.22
C ALA A 159 2.17 -37.92 5.79
N ALA A 160 1.50 -37.31 4.82
CA ALA A 160 1.91 -37.29 3.42
C ALA A 160 3.31 -36.69 3.21
N LYS A 161 3.65 -35.61 3.92
CA LYS A 161 4.97 -34.98 3.84
C LYS A 161 6.05 -35.84 4.50
N LYS A 162 5.73 -36.55 5.59
CA LYS A 162 6.64 -37.54 6.21
C LYS A 162 6.90 -38.75 5.30
N GLU A 163 5.93 -39.12 4.46
CA GLU A 163 6.09 -40.16 3.43
C GLU A 163 6.98 -39.71 2.25
N GLY A 164 7.37 -38.43 2.19
CA GLY A 164 8.20 -37.89 1.11
C GLY A 164 7.43 -37.53 -0.16
N ILE A 165 6.11 -37.36 -0.08
CA ILE A 165 5.30 -36.91 -1.22
C ILE A 165 5.61 -35.43 -1.48
N ASP A 166 6.05 -35.13 -2.70
CA ASP A 166 6.52 -33.80 -3.08
C ASP A 166 5.37 -32.90 -3.54
N PHE A 167 4.77 -32.18 -2.60
CA PHE A 167 3.77 -31.17 -2.93
C PHE A 167 3.90 -29.95 -2.03
N LYS A 168 3.31 -28.85 -2.52
CA LYS A 168 3.06 -27.65 -1.75
C LYS A 168 1.55 -27.47 -1.54
N LEU A 169 1.07 -27.17 -0.34
CA LEU A 169 -0.35 -26.95 -0.07
C LEU A 169 -0.62 -25.50 0.34
N HIS A 170 -1.26 -24.76 -0.54
CA HIS A 170 -1.87 -23.47 -0.22
C HIS A 170 -3.33 -23.65 0.17
N ILE A 171 -3.78 -22.89 1.17
CA ILE A 171 -5.19 -22.86 1.57
C ILE A 171 -5.68 -21.43 1.54
N VAL A 172 -6.76 -21.17 0.79
CA VAL A 172 -7.44 -19.89 0.73
C VAL A 172 -8.76 -20.01 1.47
N GLY A 173 -8.84 -19.36 2.63
CA GLY A 173 -10.06 -19.25 3.41
C GLY A 173 -10.94 -18.11 2.91
N PHE A 174 -12.04 -18.42 2.22
CA PHE A 174 -12.89 -17.45 1.55
C PHE A 174 -14.15 -17.11 2.35
N GLY A 175 -14.21 -15.90 2.92
CA GLY A 175 -15.37 -15.46 3.70
C GLY A 175 -15.59 -16.25 4.99
N LEU A 176 -14.50 -16.75 5.60
CA LEU A 176 -14.53 -17.44 6.88
C LEU A 176 -14.74 -16.44 8.02
N LYS A 177 -15.49 -16.85 9.05
CA LYS A 177 -15.62 -16.07 10.29
C LYS A 177 -14.32 -16.19 11.11
N LYS A 178 -13.97 -15.11 11.81
CA LYS A 178 -12.82 -15.11 12.74
C LYS A 178 -13.02 -16.17 13.83
N GLY A 179 -12.08 -17.11 13.96
CA GLY A 179 -12.01 -17.97 15.17
C GLY A 179 -11.56 -19.41 14.96
N GLU A 180 -11.65 -20.00 13.77
CA GLU A 180 -11.51 -21.46 13.60
C GLU A 180 -10.57 -21.87 12.46
N THR A 181 -9.49 -21.12 12.23
CA THR A 181 -8.57 -21.34 11.10
C THR A 181 -7.29 -22.10 11.47
N ALA A 182 -7.16 -22.53 12.73
CA ALA A 182 -5.94 -23.16 13.25
C ALA A 182 -5.54 -24.43 12.48
N GLN A 183 -6.52 -25.29 12.19
CA GLN A 183 -6.28 -26.53 11.44
C GLN A 183 -5.87 -26.27 9.98
N LEU A 184 -6.47 -25.26 9.34
CA LEU A 184 -6.10 -24.83 7.99
C LEU A 184 -4.67 -24.28 7.96
N LYS A 185 -4.33 -23.38 8.91
CA LYS A 185 -2.97 -22.85 9.04
C LYS A 185 -1.94 -23.97 9.30
N CYS A 186 -2.29 -24.93 10.14
CA CYS A 186 -1.48 -26.11 10.42
C CYS A 186 -1.23 -26.92 9.13
N ALA A 187 -2.28 -27.23 8.38
CA ALA A 187 -2.17 -28.00 7.13
C ALA A 187 -1.35 -27.28 6.06
N ALA A 188 -1.60 -25.98 5.84
CA ALA A 188 -0.83 -25.19 4.87
C ALA A 188 0.66 -25.19 5.24
N LYS A 189 0.98 -24.96 6.53
CA LYS A 189 2.36 -25.00 7.03
C LYS A 189 2.99 -26.39 6.90
N ALA A 190 2.26 -27.45 7.24
CA ALA A 190 2.74 -28.83 7.13
C ALA A 190 3.05 -29.19 5.67
N GLY A 191 2.24 -28.69 4.73
CA GLY A 191 2.43 -28.85 3.29
C GLY A 191 3.38 -27.84 2.66
N ASP A 192 4.24 -27.17 3.41
CA ASP A 192 5.21 -26.16 2.93
C ASP A 192 4.60 -24.98 2.12
N GLY A 193 3.30 -24.74 2.27
CA GLY A 193 2.60 -23.63 1.63
C GLY A 193 2.13 -22.58 2.63
N ASN A 194 1.14 -21.80 2.20
CA ASN A 194 0.66 -20.62 2.91
C ASN A 194 -0.86 -20.68 3.10
N TYR A 195 -1.33 -20.15 4.23
CA TYR A 195 -2.72 -19.87 4.46
C TYR A 195 -3.04 -18.42 4.12
N TYR A 196 -4.02 -18.20 3.24
CA TYR A 196 -4.47 -16.89 2.80
C TYR A 196 -5.90 -16.64 3.30
N ASP A 197 -6.10 -15.56 4.05
CA ASP A 197 -7.44 -15.12 4.51
C ASP A 197 -8.05 -14.16 3.49
N ALA A 198 -9.12 -14.59 2.83
CA ALA A 198 -9.80 -13.84 1.76
C ALA A 198 -11.20 -13.44 2.22
N ALA A 199 -11.36 -12.22 2.76
CA ALA A 199 -12.62 -11.74 3.30
C ALA A 199 -13.68 -11.39 2.21
N ASP A 200 -13.23 -11.11 0.99
CA ASP A 200 -14.04 -10.64 -0.13
C ASP A 200 -13.45 -11.07 -1.49
N ALA A 201 -14.07 -10.65 -2.59
CA ALA A 201 -13.62 -10.98 -3.95
C ALA A 201 -12.21 -10.47 -4.25
N SER A 202 -11.86 -9.27 -3.75
CA SER A 202 -10.53 -8.68 -3.94
C SER A 202 -9.47 -9.50 -3.21
N GLY A 203 -9.73 -9.86 -1.96
CA GLY A 203 -8.83 -10.70 -1.16
C GLY A 203 -8.62 -12.09 -1.75
N LEU A 204 -9.64 -12.67 -2.38
CA LEU A 204 -9.51 -13.93 -3.11
C LEU A 204 -8.61 -13.76 -4.35
N GLY A 205 -8.78 -12.69 -5.11
CA GLY A 205 -7.93 -12.38 -6.27
C GLY A 205 -6.46 -12.14 -5.90
N ASP A 206 -6.22 -11.44 -4.79
CA ASP A 206 -4.88 -11.23 -4.24
C ASP A 206 -4.24 -12.56 -3.82
N ALA A 207 -4.99 -13.41 -3.11
CA ALA A 207 -4.52 -14.73 -2.70
C ALA A 207 -4.17 -15.60 -3.91
N MET A 208 -4.99 -15.58 -4.96
CA MET A 208 -4.72 -16.30 -6.20
C MET A 208 -3.47 -15.81 -6.93
N THR A 209 -3.21 -14.50 -6.90
CA THR A 209 -1.98 -13.91 -7.44
C THR A 209 -0.75 -14.37 -6.66
N LEU A 210 -0.84 -14.44 -5.32
CA LEU A 210 0.22 -14.96 -4.46
C LEU A 210 0.49 -16.44 -4.72
N VAL A 211 -0.55 -17.27 -4.82
CA VAL A 211 -0.47 -18.70 -5.16
C VAL A 211 0.25 -18.92 -6.50
N ALA A 212 -0.08 -18.15 -7.53
CA ALA A 212 0.58 -18.22 -8.84
C ALA A 212 2.10 -17.99 -8.74
N SER A 213 2.50 -17.21 -7.74
CA SER A 213 3.89 -16.85 -7.49
C SER A 213 4.57 -17.73 -6.44
N GLU A 214 3.92 -18.72 -5.85
CA GLU A 214 4.46 -19.52 -4.74
C GLU A 214 4.35 -21.02 -5.00
N THR A 215 4.46 -21.48 -6.25
CA THR A 215 4.31 -22.89 -6.61
C THR A 215 5.39 -23.81 -6.00
N VAL A 216 5.19 -25.12 -6.12
CA VAL A 216 6.15 -26.17 -5.70
C VAL A 216 7.50 -26.09 -6.43
N ASP A 217 7.54 -25.43 -7.59
CA ASP A 217 8.78 -25.19 -8.35
C ASP A 217 9.62 -24.08 -7.72
N LYS A 218 9.02 -23.25 -6.86
CA LYS A 218 9.77 -22.26 -6.08
C LYS A 218 10.34 -22.88 -4.82
N PRO A 219 11.63 -22.61 -4.51
CA PRO A 219 12.20 -22.97 -3.22
C PRO A 219 11.40 -22.34 -2.08
N MET A 220 11.49 -22.96 -0.89
CA MET A 220 10.88 -22.40 0.30
C MET A 220 11.40 -20.98 0.56
N GLY A 221 10.51 -20.09 1.03
CA GLY A 221 10.89 -18.73 1.35
C GLY A 221 12.03 -18.66 2.38
N ASN A 222 13.07 -17.90 2.06
CA ASN A 222 14.28 -17.74 2.85
C ASN A 222 14.36 -16.37 3.56
N HIS A 223 13.41 -15.47 3.31
CA HIS A 223 13.28 -14.22 4.03
C HIS A 223 11.89 -14.10 4.66
N GLY A 224 11.83 -14.01 5.98
CA GLY A 224 10.61 -13.80 6.74
C GLY A 224 10.36 -12.31 7.00
N ILE A 225 9.13 -11.85 6.81
CA ILE A 225 8.71 -10.48 7.12
C ILE A 225 7.60 -10.55 8.17
N TYR A 226 7.78 -9.80 9.26
CA TYR A 226 6.80 -9.66 10.32
C TYR A 226 6.47 -8.18 10.53
N ALA A 227 5.18 -7.84 10.55
CA ALA A 227 4.71 -6.46 10.70
C ALA A 227 3.96 -6.27 12.03
N THR A 228 4.29 -5.19 12.73
CA THR A 228 3.66 -4.81 13.99
C THR A 228 3.19 -3.36 13.96
N MET A 229 2.19 -3.03 14.76
CA MET A 229 1.76 -1.66 15.03
C MET A 229 1.40 -1.55 16.50
N ASN A 230 2.08 -0.66 17.21
CA ASN A 230 1.92 -0.43 18.65
C ASN A 230 2.01 -1.76 19.44
N GLY A 231 3.00 -2.58 19.09
CA GLY A 231 3.28 -3.88 19.73
C GLY A 231 2.34 -5.03 19.35
N LYS A 232 1.37 -4.84 18.44
CA LYS A 232 0.46 -5.90 17.99
C LYS A 232 0.79 -6.34 16.56
N PRO A 233 0.73 -7.66 16.23
CA PRO A 233 0.85 -8.12 14.86
C PRO A 233 -0.25 -7.51 13.97
N ILE A 234 0.14 -7.07 12.77
CA ILE A 234 -0.80 -6.51 11.78
C ILE A 234 -0.66 -7.17 10.42
N ASP A 235 -1.72 -7.07 9.63
CA ASP A 235 -1.69 -7.48 8.24
C ASP A 235 -1.06 -6.37 7.37
N ALA A 236 -0.22 -6.77 6.43
CA ALA A 236 0.52 -5.87 5.56
C ALA A 236 0.86 -6.55 4.22
N HIS A 237 0.74 -5.81 3.12
CA HIS A 237 1.35 -6.21 1.86
C HIS A 237 2.84 -5.92 1.87
N VAL A 238 3.60 -6.85 1.30
CA VAL A 238 5.04 -6.76 1.11
C VAL A 238 5.32 -6.83 -0.38
N THR A 239 5.99 -5.81 -0.92
CA THR A 239 6.50 -5.85 -2.28
C THR A 239 8.01 -5.73 -2.24
N VAL A 240 8.69 -6.66 -2.88
CA VAL A 240 10.15 -6.75 -2.89
C VAL A 240 10.66 -6.30 -4.25
N TYR A 241 11.66 -5.43 -4.25
CA TYR A 241 12.32 -4.91 -5.44
C TYR A 241 13.81 -5.22 -5.39
N LYS A 242 14.44 -5.46 -6.54
CA LYS A 242 15.91 -5.45 -6.62
C LYS A 242 16.41 -4.07 -6.17
N ALA A 243 17.41 -4.04 -5.29
CA ALA A 243 17.82 -2.80 -4.61
C ALA A 243 18.10 -1.65 -5.59
N GLY A 244 17.51 -0.48 -5.30
CA GLY A 244 17.67 0.73 -6.13
C GLY A 244 16.94 0.70 -7.48
N THR A 245 16.08 -0.29 -7.73
CA THR A 245 15.33 -0.42 -9.00
C THR A 245 13.83 -0.57 -8.77
N GLU A 246 13.04 -0.50 -9.84
CA GLU A 246 11.60 -0.82 -9.82
C GLU A 246 11.29 -2.27 -10.22
N ASN A 247 12.33 -3.09 -10.42
CA ASN A 247 12.18 -4.48 -10.81
C ASN A 247 11.70 -5.32 -9.63
N ARG A 248 10.44 -5.79 -9.70
CA ARG A 248 9.85 -6.65 -8.67
C ARG A 248 10.57 -7.99 -8.63
N ALA A 249 10.96 -8.41 -7.43
CA ALA A 249 11.60 -9.69 -7.13
C ALA A 249 10.70 -10.64 -6.34
N GLY A 250 9.71 -10.11 -5.63
CA GLY A 250 8.78 -10.90 -4.83
C GLY A 250 7.61 -10.08 -4.33
N HIS A 251 6.57 -10.79 -3.91
CA HIS A 251 5.39 -10.19 -3.29
C HIS A 251 4.88 -11.14 -2.20
N SER A 252 4.38 -10.59 -1.11
CA SER A 252 3.71 -11.38 -0.09
C SER A 252 2.73 -10.56 0.75
N ARG A 253 2.01 -11.22 1.65
CA ARG A 253 1.13 -10.60 2.65
C ARG A 253 1.30 -11.29 4.00
N THR A 254 1.34 -10.51 5.08
CA THR A 254 1.70 -11.01 6.43
C THR A 254 0.56 -11.75 7.13
N TYR A 255 -0.71 -11.40 6.89
CA TYR A 255 -1.86 -12.00 7.58
C TYR A 255 -1.76 -12.00 9.11
N ARG A 256 -1.15 -10.95 9.68
CA ARG A 256 -0.85 -10.82 11.11
C ARG A 256 0.11 -11.90 11.66
N ASP A 257 0.88 -12.53 10.79
CA ASP A 257 1.92 -13.50 11.13
C ASP A 257 3.21 -13.23 10.31
N THR A 258 4.24 -14.05 10.50
CA THR A 258 5.44 -14.01 9.66
C THR A 258 5.13 -14.57 8.29
N SER A 259 5.36 -13.77 7.27
CA SER A 259 5.22 -14.20 5.89
C SER A 259 6.58 -14.38 5.23
N TYR A 260 6.73 -15.45 4.47
CA TYR A 260 7.99 -15.82 3.83
C TYR A 260 7.92 -15.54 2.34
N VAL A 261 9.03 -15.05 1.80
CA VAL A 261 9.26 -14.87 0.37
C VAL A 261 10.61 -15.48 0.03
N TYR A 262 10.70 -16.17 -1.10
CA TYR A 262 11.98 -16.64 -1.61
C TYR A 262 12.68 -15.51 -2.37
N LEU A 263 13.89 -15.18 -1.91
CA LEU A 263 14.73 -14.14 -2.48
C LEU A 263 16.15 -14.71 -2.64
N PRO A 264 16.63 -14.94 -3.88
CA PRO A 264 18.02 -15.34 -4.11
C PRO A 264 19.00 -14.47 -3.35
N GLN A 265 20.17 -14.99 -2.98
CA GLN A 265 21.22 -14.24 -2.30
C GLN A 265 21.66 -13.00 -3.10
N GLU A 266 21.05 -11.86 -2.79
CA GLU A 266 21.32 -10.55 -3.37
C GLU A 266 20.96 -9.47 -2.33
N THR A 267 20.73 -8.23 -2.79
CA THR A 267 20.25 -7.12 -1.97
C THR A 267 18.94 -6.58 -2.52
N TYR A 268 17.98 -6.33 -1.63
CA TYR A 268 16.62 -5.92 -1.99
C TYR A 268 16.14 -4.69 -1.22
N ASP A 269 15.19 -3.99 -1.81
CA ASP A 269 14.39 -2.97 -1.14
C ASP A 269 12.96 -3.52 -0.93
N LEU A 270 12.48 -3.51 0.30
CA LEU A 270 11.17 -4.02 0.68
C LEU A 270 10.24 -2.85 0.98
N VAL A 271 9.12 -2.77 0.27
CA VAL A 271 8.05 -1.83 0.56
C VAL A 271 6.94 -2.57 1.29
N VAL A 272 6.72 -2.22 2.55
CA VAL A 272 5.70 -2.84 3.42
C VAL A 272 4.58 -1.84 3.68
N ARG A 273 3.35 -2.23 3.37
CA ARG A 273 2.15 -1.39 3.46
C ARG A 273 1.15 -2.02 4.43
N PRO A 274 0.76 -1.33 5.51
CA PRO A 274 -0.20 -1.86 6.48
C PRO A 274 -1.62 -1.91 5.89
N LEU A 275 -2.42 -2.87 6.33
CA LEU A 275 -3.82 -3.07 5.88
C LEU A 275 -4.88 -2.75 6.96
N GLU A 276 -4.49 -2.33 8.16
CA GLU A 276 -5.38 -2.20 9.33
C GLU A 276 -6.25 -0.91 9.36
N ASN A 277 -6.71 -0.39 8.22
CA ASN A 277 -7.42 0.90 8.16
C ASN A 277 -6.65 2.08 8.82
N SER A 278 -5.32 1.99 8.89
CA SER A 278 -4.47 3.05 9.42
C SER A 278 -4.05 4.00 8.32
N LYS A 279 -3.90 5.29 8.67
CA LYS A 279 -3.35 6.33 7.77
C LYS A 279 -1.82 6.38 7.77
N VAL A 280 -1.20 5.45 8.49
CA VAL A 280 0.25 5.31 8.53
C VAL A 280 0.80 4.97 7.15
N ALA A 281 1.85 5.68 6.75
CA ALA A 281 2.48 5.51 5.44
C ALA A 281 3.24 4.18 5.34
N PRO A 282 3.37 3.60 4.13
CA PRO A 282 4.23 2.44 3.90
C PRO A 282 5.68 2.69 4.34
N ILE A 283 6.33 1.66 4.87
CA ILE A 283 7.75 1.69 5.27
C ILE A 283 8.57 1.00 4.17
N THR A 284 9.68 1.63 3.79
CA THR A 284 10.65 1.05 2.86
C THR A 284 11.91 0.66 3.62
N LEU A 285 12.20 -0.64 3.69
CA LEU A 285 13.49 -1.16 4.15
C LEU A 285 14.42 -1.20 2.95
N LYS A 286 15.55 -0.50 3.01
CA LYS A 286 16.54 -0.49 1.94
C LYS A 286 17.72 -1.39 2.26
N GLY A 287 18.30 -2.01 1.24
CA GLY A 287 19.56 -2.74 1.40
C GLY A 287 19.44 -4.05 2.19
N VAL A 288 18.27 -4.70 2.16
CA VAL A 288 18.04 -5.98 2.84
C VAL A 288 18.84 -7.07 2.13
N LYS A 289 19.79 -7.67 2.83
CA LYS A 289 20.61 -8.77 2.31
C LYS A 289 19.95 -10.11 2.65
N THR A 290 19.87 -10.98 1.65
CA THR A 290 19.30 -12.33 1.79
C THR A 290 20.40 -13.37 1.68
N SER A 291 20.10 -14.59 2.14
CA SER A 291 21.02 -15.74 2.09
C SER A 291 20.28 -16.95 1.51
N ASN A 292 20.97 -17.74 0.68
CA ASN A 292 20.45 -19.03 0.22
C ASN A 292 20.63 -20.13 1.29
N ASP A 293 21.57 -19.96 2.21
CA ASP A 293 21.97 -20.97 3.19
C ASP A 293 21.21 -20.84 4.51
N GLU A 294 20.78 -19.62 4.86
CA GLU A 294 20.12 -19.32 6.13
C GLU A 294 18.86 -18.49 5.95
N ARG A 295 17.86 -18.72 6.80
CA ARG A 295 16.66 -17.87 6.84
C ARG A 295 16.99 -16.53 7.48
N THR A 296 16.63 -15.46 6.79
CA THR A 296 16.77 -14.09 7.24
C THR A 296 15.41 -13.50 7.61
N TYR A 297 15.38 -12.45 8.44
CA TYR A 297 14.14 -11.87 8.95
C TYR A 297 14.16 -10.34 8.94
N SER A 298 13.03 -9.73 8.59
CA SER A 298 12.77 -8.31 8.74
C SER A 298 11.55 -8.09 9.63
N ILE A 299 11.74 -7.36 10.74
CA ILE A 299 10.64 -6.91 11.59
C ILE A 299 10.35 -5.45 11.24
N VAL A 300 9.13 -5.17 10.82
CA VAL A 300 8.67 -3.83 10.47
C VAL A 300 7.72 -3.34 11.56
N SER A 301 8.09 -2.25 12.21
CA SER A 301 7.20 -1.55 13.14
C SER A 301 6.56 -0.34 12.47
N PHE A 302 5.24 -0.35 12.40
CA PHE A 302 4.39 0.78 12.05
C PHE A 302 3.90 1.51 13.31
N ASP A 303 4.68 1.48 14.40
CA ASP A 303 4.36 2.26 15.60
C ASP A 303 4.07 3.69 15.19
N GLY A 304 2.90 4.16 15.59
CA GLY A 304 2.33 5.40 15.13
C GLY A 304 1.58 6.09 16.25
N GLY A 305 1.68 7.41 16.26
CA GLY A 305 0.99 8.27 17.21
C GLY A 305 0.21 9.36 16.47
N LYS A 306 -0.31 10.31 17.23
CA LYS A 306 -1.07 11.44 16.69
C LYS A 306 -0.38 12.75 17.05
N PHE A 307 -0.42 13.70 16.14
CA PHE A 307 -0.42 15.11 16.52
C PHE A 307 -1.86 15.58 16.74
N ALA A 308 -2.10 16.34 17.80
CA ALA A 308 -3.29 17.17 17.97
C ALA A 308 -2.87 18.63 17.84
N ILE A 309 -3.10 19.21 16.66
CA ILE A 309 -2.59 20.54 16.30
C ILE A 309 -3.69 21.58 16.45
N THR A 310 -3.46 22.59 17.29
CA THR A 310 -4.39 23.69 17.54
C THR A 310 -3.77 25.02 17.12
N THR A 311 -4.47 25.76 16.27
CA THR A 311 -4.09 27.12 15.87
C THR A 311 -5.10 28.12 16.42
N THR A 312 -4.60 29.17 17.05
CA THR A 312 -5.43 30.26 17.58
C THR A 312 -4.99 31.60 17.04
N ASN A 313 -5.86 32.61 17.15
CA ASN A 313 -5.55 34.01 16.91
C ASN A 313 -6.13 34.82 18.07
N ASN A 314 -5.27 35.54 18.79
CA ASN A 314 -5.63 36.21 20.04
C ASN A 314 -6.37 35.26 21.02
N GLY A 315 -5.90 34.01 21.13
CA GLY A 315 -6.48 32.98 22.01
C GLY A 315 -7.75 32.29 21.51
N LYS A 316 -8.35 32.73 20.38
CA LYS A 316 -9.55 32.10 19.79
C LYS A 316 -9.17 31.16 18.65
N GLY A 317 -9.89 30.05 18.48
CA GLY A 317 -9.64 29.09 17.39
C GLY A 317 -9.55 29.76 16.02
N TRP A 318 -8.51 29.46 15.25
CA TRP A 318 -8.20 30.13 13.99
C TRP A 318 -7.92 29.14 12.87
N ASP A 319 -8.40 29.45 11.66
CA ASP A 319 -8.23 28.60 10.50
C ASP A 319 -6.84 28.78 9.87
N SER A 320 -6.16 27.67 9.66
CA SER A 320 -4.79 27.61 9.15
C SER A 320 -4.60 26.38 8.27
N THR A 321 -3.68 26.47 7.31
CA THR A 321 -3.19 25.30 6.57
C THR A 321 -1.92 24.77 7.23
N LEU A 322 -1.76 23.44 7.19
CA LEU A 322 -0.67 22.70 7.81
C LEU A 322 0.08 21.93 6.73
N LYS A 323 1.41 21.93 6.82
CA LYS A 323 2.29 20.99 6.10
C LYS A 323 3.25 20.36 7.10
N ILE A 324 3.21 19.04 7.23
CA ILE A 324 4.07 18.28 8.13
C ILE A 324 5.18 17.64 7.31
N LYS A 325 6.43 17.89 7.71
CA LYS A 325 7.62 17.38 7.05
C LYS A 325 8.37 16.43 7.99
N ASP A 326 8.88 15.34 7.45
CA ASP A 326 9.78 14.44 8.16
C ASP A 326 11.17 15.06 8.39
N ALA A 327 12.06 14.33 9.06
CA ALA A 327 13.44 14.75 9.35
C ALA A 327 14.26 15.06 8.08
N ASN A 328 13.88 14.51 6.92
CA ASN A 328 14.53 14.77 5.62
C ASN A 328 13.92 15.98 4.89
N GLY A 329 12.93 16.65 5.50
CA GLY A 329 12.23 17.79 4.90
C GLY A 329 11.15 17.42 3.89
N LYS A 330 10.85 16.13 3.69
CA LYS A 330 9.79 15.67 2.77
C LYS A 330 8.44 15.89 3.43
N VAL A 331 7.49 16.48 2.70
CA VAL A 331 6.11 16.62 3.16
C VAL A 331 5.45 15.24 3.21
N VAL A 332 5.06 14.82 4.41
CA VAL A 332 4.43 13.51 4.66
C VAL A 332 2.93 13.62 4.93
N ASN A 333 2.45 14.80 5.34
CA ASN A 333 1.04 15.05 5.60
C ASN A 333 0.70 16.56 5.50
N GLY A 334 -0.58 16.88 5.39
CA GLY A 334 -1.09 18.24 5.40
C GLY A 334 -2.58 18.28 5.70
N ALA A 335 -3.05 19.39 6.26
CA ALA A 335 -4.45 19.56 6.63
C ALA A 335 -4.84 21.04 6.71
N ARG A 336 -6.14 21.30 6.89
CA ARG A 336 -6.67 22.60 7.28
C ARG A 336 -7.35 22.46 8.64
N THR A 337 -7.12 23.41 9.55
CA THR A 337 -7.61 23.33 10.93
C THR A 337 -9.08 23.73 11.06
N TYR A 338 -9.60 24.59 10.17
CA TYR A 338 -10.97 25.09 10.23
C TYR A 338 -11.34 25.71 11.60
N GLY A 339 -10.34 26.30 12.28
CA GLY A 339 -10.52 26.90 13.61
C GLY A 339 -10.66 25.91 14.77
N LYS A 340 -10.39 24.62 14.55
CA LYS A 340 -10.48 23.56 15.56
C LYS A 340 -9.18 22.76 15.65
N THR A 341 -9.02 22.01 16.73
CA THR A 341 -7.91 21.06 16.87
C THR A 341 -7.99 20.01 15.77
N LYS A 342 -6.86 19.78 15.08
CA LYS A 342 -6.75 18.78 14.03
C LYS A 342 -5.89 17.61 14.50
N GLU A 343 -6.50 16.43 14.61
CA GLU A 343 -5.76 15.18 14.82
C GLU A 343 -5.20 14.63 13.50
N ILE A 344 -3.92 14.27 13.52
CA ILE A 344 -3.19 13.71 12.38
C ILE A 344 -2.37 12.52 12.87
N GLU A 345 -2.64 11.34 12.32
CA GLU A 345 -1.89 10.11 12.59
C GLU A 345 -0.64 10.03 11.71
N LEU A 346 0.49 9.66 12.32
CA LEU A 346 1.80 9.55 11.66
C LEU A 346 2.60 8.38 12.24
N ASN A 347 3.59 7.91 11.48
CA ASN A 347 4.66 7.06 12.01
C ASN A 347 5.34 7.73 13.22
N ALA A 348 5.87 6.93 14.14
CA ALA A 348 6.75 7.43 15.17
C ALA A 348 8.00 8.07 14.55
N GLY A 349 8.43 9.20 15.08
CA GLY A 349 9.55 9.95 14.51
C GLY A 349 9.54 11.43 14.86
N THR A 350 10.48 12.17 14.27
CA THR A 350 10.62 13.62 14.46
C THR A 350 10.18 14.36 13.21
N TYR A 351 9.42 15.44 13.41
CA TYR A 351 8.75 16.20 12.36
C TYR A 351 8.90 17.71 12.56
N SER A 352 8.75 18.44 11.45
CA SER A 352 8.50 19.88 11.49
C SER A 352 7.10 20.20 10.95
N ILE A 353 6.43 21.16 11.57
CA ILE A 353 5.05 21.54 11.27
C ILE A 353 5.06 22.98 10.78
N TYR A 354 4.88 23.15 9.48
CA TYR A 354 4.66 24.45 8.86
C TYR A 354 3.17 24.81 8.97
N ILE A 355 2.88 26.00 9.48
CA ILE A 355 1.54 26.52 9.71
C ILE A 355 1.41 27.84 8.95
N GLN A 356 0.35 27.99 8.16
CA GLN A 356 0.01 29.24 7.50
C GLN A 356 -1.39 29.68 7.91
N ALA A 357 -1.47 30.83 8.57
CA ALA A 357 -2.74 31.43 8.94
C ALA A 357 -3.51 31.90 7.72
N LEU A 358 -4.82 31.71 7.73
CA LEU A 358 -5.71 32.22 6.69
C LEU A 358 -6.26 33.59 7.06
N VAL A 359 -6.74 34.32 6.05
CA VAL A 359 -7.37 35.65 6.12
C VAL A 359 -6.41 36.81 6.50
N MET A 360 -5.57 36.65 7.52
CA MET A 360 -4.68 37.71 8.01
C MET A 360 -3.61 38.15 6.98
N LYS A 361 -3.05 39.33 7.20
CA LYS A 361 -2.03 39.98 6.38
C LYS A 361 -0.87 40.44 7.26
N GLY A 362 0.30 40.63 6.67
CA GLY A 362 1.52 41.03 7.38
C GLY A 362 2.69 40.10 7.08
N MET A 363 3.80 40.37 7.75
CA MET A 363 5.06 39.63 7.58
C MET A 363 5.03 38.25 8.26
N HIS A 364 4.21 38.09 9.30
CA HIS A 364 4.20 36.91 10.17
C HIS A 364 2.89 36.12 10.04
N THR A 365 2.54 35.77 8.80
CA THR A 365 1.36 34.93 8.49
C THR A 365 1.66 33.44 8.49
N THR A 366 2.93 33.06 8.70
CA THR A 366 3.39 31.67 8.71
C THR A 366 4.35 31.42 9.86
N THR A 367 4.46 30.17 10.27
CA THR A 367 5.45 29.71 11.25
C THR A 367 5.86 28.27 10.95
N THR A 368 7.00 27.83 11.48
CA THR A 368 7.41 26.42 11.45
C THR A 368 7.86 26.00 12.84
N ILE A 369 7.17 25.02 13.42
CA ILE A 369 7.56 24.40 14.68
C ILE A 369 8.42 23.19 14.34
N LYS A 370 9.68 23.18 14.77
CA LYS A 370 10.64 22.10 14.49
C LYS A 370 10.65 21.06 15.62
N ASP A 371 11.30 19.93 15.32
CA ASP A 371 11.68 18.90 16.30
C ASP A 371 10.51 18.34 17.13
N GLN A 372 9.33 18.24 16.51
CA GLN A 372 8.14 17.66 17.14
C GLN A 372 8.16 16.15 17.02
N VAL A 373 8.05 15.46 18.16
CA VAL A 373 8.18 14.00 18.21
C VAL A 373 6.79 13.35 18.25
N VAL A 374 6.56 12.35 17.41
CA VAL A 374 5.44 11.43 17.51
C VAL A 374 5.95 10.15 18.17
N ILE A 375 5.29 9.76 19.27
CA ILE A 375 5.55 8.53 20.00
C ILE A 375 4.40 7.56 19.71
N GLY A 376 4.72 6.27 19.52
CA GLY A 376 3.73 5.22 19.27
C GLY A 376 2.64 5.18 20.33
N ASN A 377 1.39 5.05 19.88
CA ASN A 377 0.19 4.99 20.72
C ASN A 377 -0.04 6.22 21.63
N GLN A 378 0.56 7.37 21.32
CA GLN A 378 0.38 8.62 22.07
C GLN A 378 -0.12 9.76 21.20
N THR A 379 -0.75 10.75 21.83
CA THR A 379 -1.12 12.02 21.19
C THR A 379 -0.20 13.13 21.70
N THR A 380 0.53 13.75 20.77
CA THR A 380 1.38 14.91 21.04
C THR A 380 0.61 16.18 20.70
N ASN A 381 0.39 17.04 21.69
CA ASN A 381 -0.31 18.30 21.51
C ASN A 381 0.66 19.36 20.98
N VAL A 382 0.27 20.04 19.90
CA VAL A 382 1.04 21.15 19.32
C VAL A 382 0.12 22.34 19.17
N SER A 383 0.51 23.49 19.72
CA SER A 383 -0.28 24.71 19.62
C SER A 383 0.53 25.89 19.14
N TYR A 384 -0.09 26.75 18.32
CA TYR A 384 0.48 28.04 17.93
C TYR A 384 -0.59 29.13 17.95
N ASN A 385 -0.30 30.23 18.62
CA ASN A 385 -1.14 31.41 18.64
C ASN A 385 -0.59 32.49 17.72
N PHE A 386 -1.38 32.87 16.72
CA PHE A 386 -1.20 34.08 15.96
C PHE A 386 -1.73 35.28 16.74
N GLU A 387 -1.26 36.45 16.35
CA GLU A 387 -1.76 37.72 16.86
C GLU A 387 -2.12 38.61 15.69
N THR A 388 -3.25 39.29 15.82
CA THR A 388 -3.71 40.30 14.85
C THR A 388 -4.39 41.46 15.54
N GLY A 389 -4.32 42.64 14.94
CA GLY A 389 -5.28 43.72 15.13
C GLY A 389 -6.03 44.03 13.84
N THR A 390 -7.04 44.88 13.95
CA THR A 390 -7.95 45.23 12.85
C THR A 390 -7.69 46.67 12.40
N ALA A 391 -7.29 46.85 11.15
CA ALA A 391 -7.24 48.17 10.50
C ALA A 391 -8.55 48.42 9.75
N ILE A 392 -9.21 49.55 10.04
CA ILE A 392 -10.38 50.02 9.31
C ILE A 392 -9.97 51.27 8.52
N ILE A 393 -9.90 51.16 7.19
CA ILE A 393 -9.35 52.20 6.32
C ILE A 393 -10.45 52.79 5.44
N GLY A 394 -10.65 54.10 5.54
CA GLY A 394 -11.59 54.85 4.71
C GLY A 394 -10.91 55.95 3.89
N SER A 395 -11.60 56.42 2.86
CA SER A 395 -11.15 57.53 2.00
C SER A 395 -12.29 58.51 1.72
N THR A 396 -11.97 59.79 1.70
CA THR A 396 -12.90 60.86 1.29
C THR A 396 -12.30 61.72 0.16
N LEU A 397 -13.16 62.31 -0.65
CA LEU A 397 -12.83 63.26 -1.70
C LEU A 397 -13.87 64.40 -1.70
N ASN A 398 -13.39 65.63 -1.54
CA ASN A 398 -14.18 66.82 -1.30
C ASN A 398 -15.15 66.65 -0.11
N GLY A 399 -14.72 65.92 0.94
CA GLY A 399 -15.52 65.65 2.13
C GLY A 399 -16.51 64.49 2.02
N GLU A 400 -16.68 63.89 0.83
CA GLU A 400 -17.60 62.77 0.60
C GLU A 400 -16.86 61.41 0.49
N PRO A 401 -17.48 60.27 0.86
CA PRO A 401 -16.85 58.95 0.71
C PRO A 401 -16.41 58.66 -0.72
N ALA A 402 -15.12 58.36 -0.88
CA ALA A 402 -14.49 58.14 -2.18
C ALA A 402 -13.96 56.71 -2.32
N ASP A 403 -13.87 56.21 -3.55
CA ASP A 403 -13.20 54.95 -3.83
C ASP A 403 -11.71 55.19 -4.07
N ALA A 404 -10.89 54.51 -3.29
CA ALA A 404 -9.44 54.61 -3.34
C ALA A 404 -8.82 53.20 -3.36
N GLY A 405 -7.77 53.04 -4.16
CA GLY A 405 -6.87 51.90 -4.06
C GLY A 405 -6.07 51.99 -2.78
N ILE A 406 -6.00 50.90 -2.03
CA ILE A 406 -5.27 50.78 -0.76
C ILE A 406 -3.99 50.00 -1.01
N LYS A 407 -2.85 50.54 -0.57
CA LYS A 407 -1.58 49.84 -0.49
C LYS A 407 -1.04 49.96 0.93
N ILE A 408 -0.84 48.83 1.61
CA ILE A 408 -0.26 48.79 2.96
C ILE A 408 1.11 48.12 2.85
N LYS A 409 2.12 48.81 3.35
CA LYS A 409 3.49 48.31 3.45
C LYS A 409 3.92 48.19 4.91
N ASP A 410 4.65 47.14 5.23
CA ASP A 410 5.38 47.08 6.49
C ASP A 410 6.37 48.25 6.58
N ALA A 411 6.38 48.96 7.71
CA ALA A 411 7.18 50.17 7.84
C ALA A 411 8.69 49.88 7.99
N ALA A 412 9.07 48.68 8.47
CA ALA A 412 10.46 48.31 8.66
C ALA A 412 11.07 47.76 7.37
N THR A 413 10.36 46.89 6.64
CA THR A 413 10.88 46.24 5.42
C THR A 413 10.50 46.97 4.14
N GLY A 414 9.44 47.77 4.15
CA GLY A 414 8.88 48.40 2.95
C GLY A 414 8.13 47.44 2.02
N GLU A 415 8.00 46.16 2.40
CA GLU A 415 7.28 45.15 1.65
C GLU A 415 5.77 45.40 1.72
N GLN A 416 5.09 45.20 0.59
CA GLN A 416 3.64 45.33 0.54
C GLN A 416 2.97 44.10 1.14
N VAL A 417 2.21 44.30 2.21
CA VAL A 417 1.51 43.24 2.94
C VAL A 417 0.01 43.17 2.61
N TYR A 418 -0.55 44.24 2.03
CA TYR A 418 -1.93 44.27 1.56
C TYR A 418 -2.11 45.21 0.36
N GLY A 419 -3.00 44.81 -0.55
CA GLY A 419 -3.53 45.63 -1.64
C GLY A 419 -5.05 45.44 -1.73
N GLY A 420 -5.80 46.52 -1.94
CA GLY A 420 -7.26 46.46 -1.99
C GLY A 420 -7.88 47.76 -2.48
N ARG A 421 -9.20 47.90 -2.28
CA ARG A 421 -9.99 49.10 -2.58
C ARG A 421 -10.98 49.38 -1.47
N THR A 422 -11.32 50.65 -1.27
CA THR A 422 -12.34 51.07 -0.30
C THR A 422 -13.76 50.87 -0.84
N TYR A 423 -14.00 50.98 -2.15
CA TYR A 423 -15.33 50.92 -2.76
C TYR A 423 -16.33 51.93 -2.15
N LYS A 424 -15.85 53.14 -1.85
CA LYS A 424 -16.62 54.21 -1.14
C LYS A 424 -17.11 53.81 0.25
N LYS A 425 -16.47 52.82 0.89
CA LYS A 425 -16.78 52.35 2.24
C LYS A 425 -15.51 52.11 3.02
N ASP A 426 -15.63 52.03 4.35
CA ASP A 426 -14.53 51.60 5.19
C ASP A 426 -14.14 50.15 4.87
N ARG A 427 -12.84 49.89 4.75
CA ARG A 427 -12.29 48.57 4.49
C ARG A 427 -11.61 48.01 5.72
N GLU A 428 -12.07 46.85 6.17
CA GLU A 428 -11.46 46.09 7.25
C GLU A 428 -10.30 45.21 6.73
N VAL A 429 -9.16 45.27 7.42
CA VAL A 429 -7.97 44.46 7.14
C VAL A 429 -7.39 43.95 8.46
N LEU A 430 -7.33 42.63 8.61
CA LEU A 430 -6.64 41.99 9.74
C LEU A 430 -5.14 41.96 9.47
N LEU A 431 -4.36 42.62 10.32
CA LEU A 431 -2.91 42.74 10.21
C LEU A 431 -2.24 42.11 11.43
N ASN A 432 -1.05 41.53 11.23
CA ASN A 432 -0.12 41.26 12.33
C ASN A 432 0.14 42.56 13.14
N PRO A 433 0.50 42.47 14.43
CA PRO A 433 1.01 43.61 15.17
C PRO A 433 2.25 44.20 14.49
N GLY A 434 2.32 45.53 14.41
CA GLY A 434 3.42 46.20 13.74
C GLY A 434 3.11 47.64 13.33
N LYS A 435 4.08 48.28 12.68
CA LYS A 435 3.93 49.62 12.11
C LYS A 435 3.82 49.51 10.60
N TYR A 436 2.90 50.27 10.02
CA TYR A 436 2.55 50.19 8.60
C TYR A 436 2.51 51.57 7.96
N ASN A 437 2.95 51.65 6.71
CA ASN A 437 2.77 52.79 5.85
C ASN A 437 1.64 52.50 4.86
N VAL A 438 0.61 53.33 4.87
CA VAL A 438 -0.58 53.19 4.02
C VAL A 438 -0.58 54.27 2.95
N THR A 439 -0.86 53.87 1.73
CA THR A 439 -1.09 54.76 0.59
C THR A 439 -2.50 54.53 0.05
N LEU A 440 -3.24 55.63 -0.10
CA LEU A 440 -4.52 55.69 -0.77
C LEU A 440 -4.36 56.44 -2.09
N VAL A 441 -4.90 55.91 -3.18
CA VAL A 441 -4.83 56.53 -4.51
C VAL A 441 -6.21 56.53 -5.15
N GLU A 442 -6.61 57.66 -5.71
CA GLU A 442 -7.85 57.81 -6.47
C GLU A 442 -8.00 56.74 -7.56
N VAL A 443 -9.16 56.08 -7.59
CA VAL A 443 -9.42 55.06 -8.60
C VAL A 443 -10.02 55.68 -9.85
N GLY A 444 -9.54 55.28 -11.03
CA GLY A 444 -10.02 55.74 -12.33
C GLY A 444 -9.21 56.87 -12.95
N VAL A 445 -8.24 57.42 -12.21
CA VAL A 445 -7.26 58.40 -12.70
C VAL A 445 -5.89 57.71 -12.77
N TYR A 446 -5.35 57.55 -13.97
CA TYR A 446 -4.14 56.74 -14.24
C TYR A 446 -2.91 57.57 -14.59
N ASN A 447 -2.90 58.85 -14.24
CA ASN A 447 -1.82 59.79 -14.51
C ASN A 447 -1.33 60.42 -13.19
N SER A 448 -0.37 61.34 -13.28
CA SER A 448 0.20 62.03 -12.12
C SER A 448 -0.77 62.97 -11.41
N SER A 449 -1.97 63.22 -11.94
CA SER A 449 -3.00 64.03 -11.27
C SER A 449 -3.92 63.21 -10.36
N ALA A 450 -3.70 61.89 -10.24
CA ALA A 450 -4.45 61.06 -9.32
C ALA A 450 -4.23 61.53 -7.88
N LYS A 451 -5.33 61.88 -7.20
CA LYS A 451 -5.28 62.33 -5.81
C LYS A 451 -4.82 61.20 -4.90
N SER A 452 -4.07 61.53 -3.87
CA SER A 452 -3.54 60.51 -2.97
C SER A 452 -3.43 60.97 -1.53
N ALA A 453 -3.31 60.00 -0.62
CA ALA A 453 -2.98 60.25 0.78
C ALA A 453 -1.99 59.19 1.27
N GLN A 454 -1.02 59.61 2.08
CA GLN A 454 -0.08 58.73 2.74
C GLN A 454 -0.09 58.97 4.24
N PHE A 455 -0.05 57.91 5.03
CA PHE A 455 0.01 57.98 6.48
C PHE A 455 0.60 56.71 7.06
N SER A 456 1.11 56.81 8.30
CA SER A 456 1.55 55.66 9.07
C SER A 456 0.50 55.28 10.11
N MET A 457 0.44 54.00 10.45
CA MET A 457 -0.39 53.49 11.54
C MET A 457 0.33 52.38 12.29
N GLU A 458 0.01 52.23 13.57
CA GLU A 458 0.48 51.13 14.41
C GLU A 458 -0.70 50.22 14.75
N ILE A 459 -0.51 48.91 14.63
CA ILE A 459 -1.50 47.89 14.97
C ILE A 459 -0.95 47.07 16.13
N LYS A 460 -1.77 46.88 17.17
CA LYS A 460 -1.48 45.97 18.30
C LYS A 460 -2.43 44.78 18.29
N ALA A 461 -2.02 43.70 18.97
CA ALA A 461 -2.84 42.51 19.10
C ALA A 461 -4.19 42.83 19.77
N GLY A 462 -5.28 42.42 19.13
CA GLY A 462 -6.66 42.63 19.62
C GLY A 462 -7.19 44.05 19.48
N GLU A 463 -6.40 45.01 19.00
CA GLU A 463 -6.81 46.40 18.83
C GLU A 463 -7.51 46.62 17.48
N THR A 464 -8.48 47.54 17.45
CA THR A 464 -9.07 48.06 16.21
C THR A 464 -8.64 49.50 16.02
N VAL A 465 -7.96 49.80 14.91
CA VAL A 465 -7.52 51.15 14.53
C VAL A 465 -8.28 51.59 13.29
N LYS A 466 -9.02 52.69 13.41
CA LYS A 466 -9.79 53.28 12.31
C LYS A 466 -9.13 54.58 11.81
N VAL A 467 -8.88 54.66 10.51
CA VAL A 467 -8.30 55.85 9.87
C VAL A 467 -9.04 56.14 8.56
N THR A 468 -9.58 57.35 8.45
CA THR A 468 -10.14 57.89 7.21
C THR A 468 -9.30 59.07 6.77
N LYS A 469 -8.91 59.13 5.49
CA LYS A 469 -8.13 60.25 4.94
C LYS A 469 -8.75 60.83 3.68
N GLU A 470 -8.68 62.14 3.60
CA GLU A 470 -8.98 62.90 2.39
C GLU A 470 -7.86 62.69 1.36
N ILE A 471 -8.19 62.21 0.16
CA ILE A 471 -7.24 62.14 -0.96
C ILE A 471 -7.22 63.51 -1.65
N LYS A 472 -6.03 64.10 -1.80
CA LYS A 472 -5.84 65.44 -2.37
C LYS A 472 -4.90 65.45 -3.55
#